data_AF-A0A7X9X792-F1
#
_entry.id   AF-A0A7X9X792-F1
#
_cell.length_a   1.000
_cell.length_b   1.000
_cell.length_c   1.000
_cell.angle_alpha   90.00
_cell.angle_beta   90.00
_cell.angle_gamma   90.00
#
_symmetry.space_group_name_H-M   'P 1'
#
loop_
_entity.id
_entity.type
_entity.pdbx_description
1 polymer ?
#
loop_
_entity_poly.entity_id
_entity_poly.type
_entity_poly.pdbx_seq_one_letter_code
_entity_poly.pdbx_strand_id
1 'polypeptide(L)'
;MQAVDAAWEEWLSSNVARGCTPASMIDVMVQSGFPADTARVAVHHAFGRRRTHPQPAVTAAAAASNVQTPDLTQDAYRYDAAPVARGNLIRAYDRDVRVLLRCERPQLIVFADVLSSDECDELIERSRHRLQRSTTVNPTTGGEDVIRSRTSEGVWYRRDEDALIGRIERRIASLTNWPVENGEGLQVLHYGRSGEYSPHFDYFAPDQPGSAVHTAQGGQRVATLVIYLNDVADGGATIFPAAGLSVVARAGGAVYFRYMNGRQQLDPMTLHGGAPVLAGDKWIMTKWLRERAYG
;
A
#
# COMPACT_ATOMS: atom_id res chain seq x y z
N MET A 1 31.29 -9.28 -10.90
CA MET A 1 29.93 -9.05 -10.35
C MET A 1 30.01 -9.27 -8.85
N GLN A 2 29.67 -8.27 -8.05
CA GLN A 2 29.85 -8.31 -6.61
C GLN A 2 28.78 -9.24 -6.00
N ALA A 3 29.23 -10.29 -5.30
CA ALA A 3 28.34 -11.25 -4.64
C ALA A 3 28.07 -10.79 -3.20
N VAL A 4 26.90 -11.14 -2.65
CA VAL A 4 26.57 -10.89 -1.25
C VAL A 4 27.36 -11.92 -0.43
N ASP A 5 28.49 -11.49 0.11
CA ASP A 5 29.36 -12.31 0.95
C ASP A 5 28.94 -12.24 2.44
N ALA A 6 29.67 -12.96 3.30
CA ALA A 6 29.36 -13.05 4.73
C ALA A 6 29.36 -11.67 5.43
N ALA A 7 30.20 -10.73 4.99
CA ALA A 7 30.25 -9.38 5.56
C ALA A 7 28.99 -8.58 5.21
N TRP A 8 28.47 -8.73 3.98
CA TRP A 8 27.20 -8.15 3.58
C TRP A 8 26.00 -8.84 4.23
N GLU A 9 26.02 -10.15 4.45
CA GLU A 9 24.96 -10.84 5.21
C GLU A 9 24.89 -10.36 6.68
N GLU A 10 26.04 -10.15 7.32
CA GLU A 10 26.11 -9.60 8.68
C GLU A 10 25.64 -8.14 8.71
N TRP A 11 26.07 -7.33 7.74
CA TRP A 11 25.62 -5.94 7.60
C TRP A 11 24.09 -5.89 7.42
N LEU A 12 23.53 -6.71 6.53
CA LEU A 12 22.09 -6.80 6.32
C LEU A 12 21.37 -7.17 7.62
N SER A 13 21.82 -8.20 8.32
CA SER A 13 21.23 -8.67 9.57
C SER A 13 21.27 -7.59 10.67
N SER A 14 22.39 -6.87 10.79
CA SER A 14 22.58 -5.78 11.76
C SER A 14 21.70 -4.57 11.45
N ASN A 15 21.56 -4.17 10.19
CA ASN A 15 20.71 -3.04 9.80
C ASN A 15 19.22 -3.37 9.95
N VAL A 16 18.80 -4.62 9.67
CA VAL A 16 17.45 -5.10 9.99
C VAL A 16 17.19 -5.02 11.50
N ALA A 17 18.14 -5.45 12.33
CA ALA A 17 18.02 -5.39 13.79
C ALA A 17 17.93 -3.95 14.32
N ARG A 18 18.65 -3.01 13.68
CA ARG A 18 18.61 -1.56 13.97
C ARG A 18 17.37 -0.84 13.44
N GLY A 19 16.48 -1.53 12.74
CA GLY A 19 15.24 -0.95 12.24
C GLY A 19 15.40 -0.07 11.00
N CYS A 20 16.50 -0.22 10.25
CA CYS A 20 16.67 0.47 8.96
C CYS A 20 15.56 0.07 7.98
N THR A 21 15.18 0.96 7.07
CA THR A 21 14.14 0.66 6.08
C THR A 21 14.72 -0.17 4.94
N PRO A 22 13.92 -1.03 4.28
CA PRO A 22 14.39 -1.75 3.09
C PRO A 22 14.95 -0.82 2.01
N ALA A 23 14.31 0.34 1.81
CA ALA A 23 14.76 1.34 0.84
C ALA A 23 16.16 1.88 1.15
N SER A 24 16.43 2.28 2.40
CA SER A 24 17.75 2.81 2.77
C SER A 24 18.84 1.73 2.67
N MET A 25 18.49 0.47 2.94
CA MET A 25 19.42 -0.64 2.83
C MET A 25 19.74 -1.00 1.37
N ILE A 26 18.73 -0.97 0.49
CA ILE A 26 18.91 -1.17 -0.96
C ILE A 26 19.80 -0.06 -1.54
N ASP A 27 19.56 1.19 -1.17
CA ASP A 27 20.34 2.33 -1.65
C ASP A 27 21.83 2.19 -1.30
N VAL A 28 22.15 1.76 -0.08
CA VAL A 28 23.55 1.52 0.35
C VAL A 28 24.19 0.38 -0.44
N MET A 29 23.48 -0.73 -0.68
CA MET A 29 24.01 -1.82 -1.49
C MET A 29 24.24 -1.40 -2.95
N VAL A 30 23.32 -0.64 -3.55
CA VAL A 30 23.48 -0.15 -4.92
C VAL A 30 24.64 0.84 -5.03
N GLN A 31 24.77 1.77 -4.07
CA GLN A 31 25.92 2.67 -3.98
C GLN A 31 27.25 1.93 -3.80
N SER A 32 27.20 0.74 -3.18
CA SER A 32 28.37 -0.12 -2.96
C SER A 32 28.69 -1.03 -4.15
N GLY A 33 27.98 -0.90 -5.28
CA GLY A 33 28.29 -1.59 -6.54
C GLY A 33 27.40 -2.79 -6.88
N PHE A 34 26.37 -3.09 -6.07
CA PHE A 34 25.43 -4.16 -6.36
C PHE A 34 24.43 -3.76 -7.44
N PRO A 35 24.07 -4.67 -8.38
CA PRO A 35 22.90 -4.49 -9.21
C PRO A 35 21.65 -4.31 -8.35
N ALA A 36 20.75 -3.41 -8.76
CA ALA A 36 19.55 -3.06 -7.97
C ALA A 36 18.70 -4.28 -7.61
N ASP A 37 18.55 -5.23 -8.54
CA ASP A 37 17.77 -6.45 -8.29
C ASP A 37 18.45 -7.38 -7.29
N THR A 38 19.79 -7.48 -7.32
CA THR A 38 20.56 -8.24 -6.35
C THR A 38 20.43 -7.64 -4.94
N ALA A 39 20.53 -6.31 -4.83
CA ALA A 39 20.34 -5.59 -3.57
C ALA A 39 18.93 -5.80 -3.01
N ARG A 40 17.89 -5.68 -3.85
CA ARG A 40 16.48 -5.90 -3.46
C ARG A 40 16.25 -7.30 -2.94
N VAL A 41 16.68 -8.33 -3.67
CA VAL A 41 16.53 -9.73 -3.26
C VAL A 41 17.23 -9.99 -1.93
N ALA A 42 18.45 -9.49 -1.76
CA ALA A 42 19.23 -9.69 -0.54
C ALA A 42 18.59 -9.01 0.69
N VAL A 43 18.14 -7.76 0.54
CA VAL A 43 17.46 -7.02 1.60
C VAL A 43 16.14 -7.71 1.97
N HIS A 44 15.30 -8.08 1.00
CA HIS A 44 14.04 -8.78 1.27
C HIS A 44 14.25 -10.12 1.99
N HIS A 45 15.27 -10.89 1.62
CA HIS A 45 15.60 -12.13 2.30
C HIS A 45 16.06 -11.92 3.75
N ALA A 46 16.84 -10.88 4.03
CA ALA A 46 17.30 -10.53 5.37
C ALA A 46 16.12 -10.18 6.31
N PHE A 47 15.12 -9.45 5.83
CA PHE A 47 13.89 -9.18 6.59
C PHE A 47 13.04 -10.45 6.81
N GLY A 48 13.08 -11.42 5.89
CA GLY A 48 12.38 -12.72 6.02
C GLY A 48 12.99 -13.66 7.07
N ARG A 49 14.33 -13.64 7.24
CA ARG A 49 15.06 -14.50 8.20
C ARG A 49 14.78 -14.19 9.68
N ARG A 50 14.25 -13.01 10.02
CA ARG A 50 13.94 -12.61 11.41
C ARG A 50 12.80 -13.43 12.07
N ARG A 51 12.09 -14.26 11.30
CA ARG A 51 10.97 -15.09 11.80
C ARG A 51 11.36 -16.51 12.24
N THR A 52 12.59 -16.98 12.05
CA THR A 52 12.93 -18.43 12.17
C THR A 52 14.02 -18.81 13.17
N HIS A 53 14.43 -17.94 14.12
CA HIS A 53 15.37 -18.33 15.18
C HIS A 53 14.70 -18.41 16.57
N PRO A 54 14.61 -19.59 17.20
CA PRO A 54 14.24 -19.74 18.60
C PRO A 54 15.41 -19.34 19.51
N GLN A 55 15.14 -18.52 20.51
CA GLN A 55 16.13 -18.05 21.49
C GLN A 55 16.37 -19.13 22.56
N PRO A 56 17.62 -19.38 23.03
CA PRO A 56 17.88 -20.34 24.10
C PRO A 56 17.47 -19.75 25.46
N ALA A 57 16.87 -20.59 26.30
CA ALA A 57 16.50 -20.26 27.67
C ALA A 57 17.76 -20.04 28.53
N VAL A 58 17.90 -18.84 29.10
CA VAL A 58 18.84 -18.53 30.18
C VAL A 58 18.05 -18.23 31.45
N THR A 59 18.29 -19.04 32.46
CA THR A 59 17.79 -18.88 33.83
C THR A 59 18.45 -17.68 34.49
N ALA A 60 17.67 -16.73 35.00
CA ALA A 60 18.17 -15.65 35.85
C ALA A 60 17.45 -15.66 37.21
N ALA A 61 18.25 -15.87 38.25
CA ALA A 61 17.86 -15.68 39.64
C ALA A 61 17.71 -14.18 39.96
N ALA A 62 16.81 -13.89 40.90
CA ALA A 62 16.31 -12.57 41.24
C ALA A 62 17.37 -11.62 41.83
N ALA A 63 17.31 -10.36 41.39
CA ALA A 63 17.65 -9.20 42.22
C ALA A 63 16.67 -8.06 41.87
N ALA A 64 15.81 -7.73 42.83
CA ALA A 64 14.78 -6.71 42.70
C ALA A 64 15.39 -5.32 42.51
N SER A 65 15.05 -4.67 41.40
CA SER A 65 15.18 -3.23 41.20
C SER A 65 13.86 -2.77 40.61
N ASN A 66 13.13 -1.96 41.36
CA ASN A 66 11.81 -1.45 40.99
C ASN A 66 11.99 -0.37 39.89
N VAL A 67 12.24 -0.82 38.67
CA VAL A 67 12.13 -0.01 37.46
C VAL A 67 10.83 -0.46 36.81
N GLN A 68 9.82 0.40 36.84
CA GLN A 68 8.65 0.24 35.99
C GLN A 68 9.13 0.28 34.54
N THR A 69 9.37 -0.90 33.95
CA THR A 69 9.48 -1.07 32.51
C THR A 69 8.16 -0.59 31.91
N PRO A 70 8.16 0.39 30.99
CA PRO A 70 6.96 0.71 30.25
C PRO A 70 6.49 -0.55 29.56
N ASP A 71 5.24 -0.91 29.79
CA ASP A 71 4.57 -2.04 29.15
C ASP A 71 4.43 -1.75 27.65
N LEU A 72 5.40 -2.20 26.84
CA LEU A 72 5.41 -2.06 25.38
C LEU A 72 4.28 -2.83 24.67
N THR A 73 3.38 -3.49 25.42
CA THR A 73 2.18 -4.13 24.85
C THR A 73 1.02 -3.14 24.61
N GLN A 74 1.13 -1.89 25.06
CA GLN A 74 0.06 -0.89 24.91
C GLN A 74 -0.11 -0.32 23.49
N ASP A 75 0.90 -0.39 22.62
CA ASP A 75 0.91 0.29 21.31
C ASP A 75 0.64 -0.59 20.09
N ALA A 76 0.27 -1.86 20.27
CA ALA A 76 -0.12 -2.70 19.14
C ALA A 76 -1.42 -2.21 18.49
N TYR A 77 -1.48 -2.26 17.15
CA TYR A 77 -2.68 -1.90 16.39
C TYR A 77 -3.88 -2.77 16.81
N ARG A 78 -5.00 -2.12 17.16
CA ARG A 78 -6.24 -2.81 17.53
C ARG A 78 -7.25 -2.79 16.40
N TYR A 79 -7.62 -3.96 15.90
CA TYR A 79 -8.68 -4.11 14.90
C TYR A 79 -10.06 -3.83 15.51
N ASP A 80 -10.75 -2.83 14.97
CA ASP A 80 -12.16 -2.47 15.24
C ASP A 80 -13.07 -2.97 14.11
N ALA A 81 -14.35 -2.61 14.10
CA ALA A 81 -15.25 -3.03 13.02
C ALA A 81 -14.90 -2.32 11.70
N ALA A 82 -14.77 -3.08 10.62
CA ALA A 82 -14.61 -2.52 9.28
C ALA A 82 -15.90 -1.82 8.81
N PRO A 83 -15.81 -0.67 8.12
CA PRO A 83 -16.98 0.09 7.68
C PRO A 83 -17.75 -0.61 6.55
N VAL A 84 -17.06 -1.41 5.74
CA VAL A 84 -17.64 -2.16 4.61
C VAL A 84 -18.66 -3.18 5.11
N ALA A 85 -19.88 -3.12 4.58
CA ALA A 85 -20.98 -4.02 4.92
C ALA A 85 -20.56 -5.50 4.83
N ARG A 86 -21.10 -6.34 5.72
CA ARG A 86 -20.90 -7.80 5.69
C ARG A 86 -21.73 -8.44 4.57
N GLY A 87 -21.28 -9.60 4.09
CA GLY A 87 -21.95 -10.38 3.05
C GLY A 87 -21.05 -10.64 1.84
N ASN A 88 -21.54 -11.54 0.97
CA ASN A 88 -20.84 -11.99 -0.24
C ASN A 88 -21.22 -11.17 -1.49
N LEU A 89 -22.31 -10.41 -1.41
CA LEU A 89 -22.81 -9.51 -2.44
C LEU A 89 -23.22 -8.19 -1.78
N ILE A 90 -22.67 -7.07 -2.24
CA ILE A 90 -22.95 -5.73 -1.70
C ILE A 90 -23.60 -4.89 -2.79
N ARG A 91 -24.78 -4.32 -2.52
CA ARG A 91 -25.38 -3.32 -3.40
C ARG A 91 -24.62 -2.00 -3.23
N ALA A 92 -23.78 -1.67 -4.21
CA ALA A 92 -23.00 -0.44 -4.25
C ALA A 92 -23.65 0.55 -5.22
N TYR A 93 -24.57 1.38 -4.72
CA TYR A 93 -25.29 2.41 -5.48
C TYR A 93 -26.04 1.86 -6.72
N ASP A 94 -25.36 1.74 -7.86
CA ASP A 94 -25.88 1.35 -9.17
C ASP A 94 -25.60 -0.11 -9.55
N ARG A 95 -24.73 -0.83 -8.82
CA ARG A 95 -24.36 -2.23 -9.13
C ARG A 95 -24.23 -3.11 -7.89
N ASP A 96 -24.40 -4.42 -8.08
CA ASP A 96 -24.06 -5.45 -7.09
C ASP A 96 -22.59 -5.86 -7.26
N VAL A 97 -21.82 -5.75 -6.18
CA VAL A 97 -20.38 -6.06 -6.13
C VAL A 97 -20.17 -7.34 -5.34
N ARG A 98 -19.44 -8.30 -5.93
CA ARG A 98 -19.14 -9.58 -5.27
C ARG A 98 -17.94 -9.47 -4.37
N VAL A 99 -18.02 -10.06 -3.18
CA VAL A 99 -16.90 -10.19 -2.25
C VAL A 99 -16.26 -11.55 -2.45
N LEU A 100 -14.99 -11.56 -2.86
CA LEU A 100 -14.25 -12.78 -3.15
C LEU A 100 -13.46 -13.28 -1.93
N LEU A 101 -12.93 -12.36 -1.13
CA LEU A 101 -12.15 -12.67 0.06
C LEU A 101 -12.25 -11.56 1.09
N ARG A 102 -12.27 -11.93 2.37
CA ARG A 102 -12.03 -11.02 3.50
C ARG A 102 -10.89 -11.56 4.36
N CYS A 103 -9.90 -10.73 4.59
CA CYS A 103 -8.93 -10.90 5.66
C CYS A 103 -9.33 -9.96 6.80
N GLU A 104 -9.41 -10.50 8.01
CA GLU A 104 -9.75 -9.72 9.20
C GLU A 104 -8.52 -8.99 9.76
N ARG A 105 -7.31 -9.53 9.55
CA ARG A 105 -6.04 -9.04 10.11
C ARG A 105 -4.87 -9.29 9.13
N PRO A 106 -4.45 -8.30 8.31
CA PRO A 106 -4.99 -6.94 8.23
C PRO A 106 -6.42 -6.91 7.68
N GLN A 107 -7.15 -5.81 7.90
CA GLN A 107 -8.45 -5.58 7.28
C GLN A 107 -8.29 -5.35 5.78
N LEU A 108 -8.53 -6.40 4.99
CA LEU A 108 -8.39 -6.40 3.54
C LEU A 108 -9.55 -7.16 2.90
N ILE A 109 -10.08 -6.64 1.81
CA ILE A 109 -11.20 -7.23 1.08
C ILE A 109 -10.88 -7.25 -0.41
N VAL A 110 -11.09 -8.40 -1.05
CA VAL A 110 -11.00 -8.52 -2.51
C VAL A 110 -12.41 -8.56 -3.08
N PHE A 111 -12.66 -7.71 -4.08
CA PHE A 111 -13.94 -7.59 -4.77
C PHE A 111 -13.83 -7.99 -6.24
N ALA A 112 -14.94 -8.45 -6.81
CA ALA A 112 -15.17 -8.53 -8.24
C ALA A 112 -16.32 -7.63 -8.65
N ASP A 113 -16.33 -7.24 -9.92
CA ASP A 113 -17.37 -6.45 -10.59
C ASP A 113 -17.59 -5.06 -9.97
N VAL A 114 -16.54 -4.45 -9.42
CA VAL A 114 -16.58 -3.04 -8.97
C VAL A 114 -16.80 -2.12 -10.16
N LEU A 115 -16.12 -2.39 -11.28
CA LEU A 115 -16.32 -1.74 -12.58
C LEU A 115 -16.68 -2.77 -13.64
N SER A 116 -17.38 -2.35 -14.70
CA SER A 116 -17.59 -3.21 -15.89
C SER A 116 -16.42 -3.09 -16.84
N SER A 117 -16.30 -4.04 -17.77
CA SER A 117 -15.35 -3.97 -18.90
C SER A 117 -15.39 -2.59 -19.57
N ASP A 118 -16.58 -2.10 -19.91
CA ASP A 118 -16.75 -0.84 -20.64
C ASP A 118 -16.28 0.38 -19.82
N GLU A 119 -16.45 0.34 -18.50
CA GLU A 119 -15.97 1.41 -17.62
C GLU A 119 -14.45 1.36 -17.47
N CYS A 120 -13.90 0.15 -17.40
CA CYS A 120 -12.46 -0.07 -17.38
C CYS A 120 -11.80 0.42 -18.68
N ASP A 121 -12.33 0.03 -19.84
CA ASP A 121 -11.81 0.39 -21.15
C ASP A 121 -11.90 1.90 -21.39
N GLU A 122 -13.04 2.52 -21.05
CA GLU A 122 -13.23 3.98 -21.17
C GLU A 122 -12.25 4.76 -20.28
N LEU A 123 -12.03 4.31 -19.04
CA LEU A 123 -11.05 4.95 -18.15
C LEU A 123 -9.62 4.83 -18.67
N ILE A 124 -9.24 3.66 -19.18
CA ILE A 124 -7.92 3.46 -19.78
C ILE A 124 -7.76 4.40 -20.97
N GLU A 125 -8.70 4.38 -21.92
CA GLU A 125 -8.59 5.12 -23.18
C GLU A 125 -8.46 6.63 -22.94
N ARG A 126 -9.30 7.19 -22.07
CA ARG A 126 -9.24 8.61 -21.70
C ARG A 126 -7.96 8.99 -20.95
N SER A 127 -7.32 8.03 -20.28
CA SER A 127 -6.10 8.26 -19.51
C SER A 127 -4.84 8.24 -20.38
N ARG A 128 -4.81 7.45 -21.47
CA ARG A 128 -3.58 7.20 -22.28
C ARG A 128 -2.84 8.47 -22.67
N HIS A 129 -3.55 9.51 -23.08
CA HIS A 129 -2.95 10.75 -23.57
C HIS A 129 -2.67 11.80 -22.49
N ARG A 130 -3.06 11.52 -21.24
CA ARG A 130 -2.89 12.43 -20.08
C ARG A 130 -1.83 11.94 -19.09
N LEU A 131 -1.23 10.78 -19.34
CA LEU A 131 -0.26 10.15 -18.46
C LEU A 131 0.99 11.04 -18.28
N GLN A 132 1.35 11.24 -17.02
CA GLN A 132 2.59 11.90 -16.62
C GLN A 132 3.34 11.04 -15.61
N ARG A 133 4.64 11.26 -15.46
CA ARG A 133 5.43 10.51 -14.47
C ARG A 133 4.85 10.69 -13.07
N SER A 134 4.58 9.60 -12.37
CA SER A 134 4.00 9.69 -11.01
C SER A 134 4.99 10.20 -9.97
N THR A 135 4.47 10.98 -9.02
CA THR A 135 5.21 11.56 -7.89
C THR A 135 4.91 10.82 -6.57
N THR A 136 5.71 11.08 -5.54
CA THR A 136 5.52 10.63 -4.17
C THR A 136 5.71 11.81 -3.20
N VAL A 137 5.19 11.69 -1.98
CA VAL A 137 5.35 12.72 -0.96
C VAL A 137 6.78 12.74 -0.43
N ASN A 138 7.41 13.91 -0.44
CA ASN A 138 8.68 14.15 0.23
C ASN A 138 8.49 14.16 1.76
N PRO A 139 9.22 13.32 2.51
CA PRO A 139 9.03 13.18 3.96
C PRO A 139 9.42 14.44 4.76
N THR A 140 10.28 15.29 4.20
CA THR A 140 10.81 16.50 4.86
C THR A 140 9.98 17.72 4.52
N THR A 141 9.66 17.91 3.23
CA THR A 141 9.02 19.15 2.74
C THR A 141 7.52 19.03 2.55
N GLY A 142 6.97 17.83 2.40
CA GLY A 142 5.59 17.62 1.95
C GLY A 142 5.36 17.97 0.47
N GLY A 143 6.42 18.18 -0.30
CA GLY A 143 6.35 18.38 -1.75
C GLY A 143 6.15 17.07 -2.52
N GLU A 144 5.91 17.18 -3.83
CA GLU A 144 5.84 16.04 -4.73
C GLU A 144 7.19 15.78 -5.42
N ASP A 145 7.73 14.57 -5.27
CA ASP A 145 9.00 14.15 -5.85
C ASP A 145 8.82 12.98 -6.84
N VAL A 146 9.55 13.01 -7.96
CA VAL A 146 9.70 11.84 -8.83
C VAL A 146 10.82 10.95 -8.30
N ILE A 147 10.48 9.74 -7.84
CA ILE A 147 11.46 8.79 -7.30
C ILE A 147 11.68 7.58 -8.23
N ARG A 148 12.87 6.98 -8.18
CA ARG A 148 13.21 5.79 -9.01
C ARG A 148 12.42 4.54 -8.63
N SER A 149 12.05 4.41 -7.36
CA SER A 149 11.35 3.24 -6.80
C SER A 149 9.86 3.17 -7.13
N ARG A 150 9.33 4.18 -7.85
CA ARG A 150 7.99 4.20 -8.43
C ARG A 150 8.11 4.40 -9.93
N THR A 151 7.75 3.38 -10.71
CA THR A 151 7.93 3.44 -12.17
C THR A 151 6.66 3.63 -12.97
N SER A 152 5.57 4.01 -12.32
CA SER A 152 4.29 4.29 -12.98
C SER A 152 4.28 5.64 -13.69
N GLU A 153 3.38 5.74 -14.66
CA GLU A 153 2.80 6.98 -15.13
C GLU A 153 1.37 7.07 -14.61
N GLY A 154 0.83 8.27 -14.44
CA GLY A 154 -0.53 8.44 -13.96
C GLY A 154 -1.18 9.76 -14.32
N VAL A 155 -2.48 9.82 -14.08
CA VAL A 155 -3.34 10.98 -14.27
C VAL A 155 -4.32 11.07 -13.11
N TRP A 156 -4.65 12.29 -12.73
CA TRP A 156 -5.69 12.57 -11.74
C TRP A 156 -6.98 13.02 -12.41
N TYR A 157 -8.09 12.49 -11.92
CA TYR A 157 -9.43 12.98 -12.17
C TYR A 157 -9.94 13.69 -10.93
N ARG A 158 -10.50 14.89 -11.09
CA ARG A 158 -11.13 15.60 -9.99
C ARG A 158 -12.40 14.88 -9.54
N ARG A 159 -12.78 15.06 -8.28
CA ARG A 159 -14.06 14.56 -7.77
C ARG A 159 -15.19 15.12 -8.62
N ASP A 160 -16.11 14.25 -9.02
CA ASP A 160 -17.26 14.58 -9.89
C ASP A 160 -16.85 15.33 -11.18
N GLU A 161 -15.66 15.04 -11.75
CA GLU A 161 -15.15 15.69 -12.97
C GLU A 161 -16.13 15.56 -14.15
N ASP A 162 -16.80 14.41 -14.26
CA ASP A 162 -17.90 14.18 -15.18
C ASP A 162 -18.86 13.11 -14.65
N ALA A 163 -19.89 12.78 -15.45
CA ALA A 163 -20.91 11.82 -15.08
C ALA A 163 -20.38 10.40 -14.83
N LEU A 164 -19.32 9.96 -15.53
CA LEU A 164 -18.72 8.65 -15.30
C LEU A 164 -17.97 8.64 -13.96
N ILE A 165 -17.10 9.63 -13.75
CA ILE A 165 -16.33 9.78 -12.52
C ILE A 165 -17.25 9.90 -11.30
N GLY A 166 -18.27 10.76 -11.37
CA GLY A 166 -19.24 10.93 -10.29
C GLY A 166 -20.04 9.66 -9.96
N ARG A 167 -20.41 8.86 -10.97
CA ARG A 167 -21.07 7.55 -10.72
C ARG A 167 -20.13 6.58 -10.01
N ILE A 168 -18.89 6.46 -10.48
CA ILE A 168 -17.88 5.60 -9.88
C ILE A 168 -17.60 6.00 -8.43
N GLU A 169 -17.48 7.30 -8.14
CA GLU A 169 -17.24 7.76 -6.78
C GLU A 169 -18.42 7.50 -5.83
N ARG A 170 -19.67 7.67 -6.30
CA ARG A 170 -20.87 7.27 -5.53
C ARG A 170 -20.91 5.77 -5.27
N ARG A 171 -20.52 4.95 -6.25
CA ARG A 171 -20.38 3.50 -6.09
C ARG A 171 -19.33 3.16 -5.04
N ILE A 172 -18.15 3.76 -5.11
CA ILE A 172 -17.07 3.53 -4.13
C ILE A 172 -17.50 3.97 -2.73
N ALA A 173 -18.16 5.11 -2.58
CA ALA A 173 -18.67 5.58 -1.31
C ALA A 173 -19.69 4.61 -0.70
N SER A 174 -20.64 4.13 -1.52
CA SER A 174 -21.62 3.12 -1.11
C SER A 174 -20.97 1.78 -0.76
N LEU A 175 -19.96 1.33 -1.51
CA LEU A 175 -19.25 0.08 -1.27
C LEU A 175 -18.41 0.12 0.01
N THR A 176 -17.70 1.22 0.22
CA THR A 176 -16.77 1.39 1.35
C THR A 176 -17.45 1.90 2.62
N ASN A 177 -18.71 2.34 2.51
CA ASN A 177 -19.46 3.02 3.55
C ASN A 177 -18.69 4.25 4.08
N TRP A 178 -18.19 5.06 3.15
CA TRP A 178 -17.40 6.25 3.43
C TRP A 178 -17.87 7.41 2.54
N PRO A 179 -18.06 8.64 3.05
CA PRO A 179 -18.62 9.73 2.26
C PRO A 179 -17.76 10.08 1.04
N VAL A 180 -18.41 10.54 -0.04
CA VAL A 180 -17.72 10.91 -1.29
C VAL A 180 -16.76 12.09 -1.06
N GLU A 181 -17.14 13.01 -0.17
CA GLU A 181 -16.41 14.21 0.22
C GLU A 181 -15.10 13.88 0.96
N ASN A 182 -15.04 12.71 1.59
CA ASN A 182 -13.85 12.20 2.25
C ASN A 182 -12.89 11.50 1.28
N GLY A 183 -13.19 11.45 -0.01
CA GLY A 183 -12.32 10.86 -1.01
C GLY A 183 -11.42 11.90 -1.69
N GLU A 184 -10.14 11.57 -1.85
CA GLU A 184 -9.26 12.29 -2.81
C GLU A 184 -9.73 12.04 -4.25
N GLY A 185 -9.25 12.81 -5.23
CA GLY A 185 -9.52 12.53 -6.65
C GLY A 185 -9.10 11.11 -7.05
N LEU A 186 -9.67 10.58 -8.14
CA LEU A 186 -9.27 9.26 -8.65
C LEU A 186 -7.91 9.39 -9.34
N GLN A 187 -6.98 8.50 -8.99
CA GLN A 187 -5.69 8.42 -9.68
C GLN A 187 -5.68 7.17 -10.56
N VAL A 188 -5.59 7.34 -11.88
CA VAL A 188 -5.32 6.23 -12.81
C VAL A 188 -3.82 6.12 -13.02
N LEU A 189 -3.29 4.89 -12.99
CA LEU A 189 -1.89 4.60 -13.20
C LEU A 189 -1.69 3.51 -14.23
N HIS A 190 -0.59 3.63 -14.98
CA HIS A 190 -0.08 2.64 -15.91
C HIS A 190 1.30 2.15 -15.51
N TYR A 191 1.51 0.84 -15.61
CA TYR A 191 2.79 0.18 -15.47
C TYR A 191 3.03 -0.66 -16.72
N GLY A 192 4.06 -0.30 -17.49
CA GLY A 192 4.58 -1.15 -18.57
C GLY A 192 5.32 -2.38 -18.02
N ARG A 193 5.90 -3.16 -18.93
CA ARG A 193 6.76 -4.31 -18.58
C ARG A 193 7.88 -3.87 -17.62
N SER A 194 8.15 -4.70 -16.62
CA SER A 194 9.05 -4.45 -15.47
C SER A 194 8.64 -3.31 -14.54
N GLY A 195 7.54 -2.60 -14.85
CA GLY A 195 7.02 -1.55 -14.00
C GLY A 195 6.59 -2.09 -12.64
N GLU A 196 6.99 -1.39 -11.58
CA GLU A 196 6.74 -1.78 -10.19
C GLU A 196 6.53 -0.56 -9.29
N TYR A 197 6.12 -0.83 -8.06
CA TYR A 197 6.17 0.14 -6.98
C TYR A 197 6.64 -0.55 -5.71
N SER A 198 7.78 -0.09 -5.18
CA SER A 198 8.34 -0.61 -3.93
C SER A 198 7.33 -0.54 -2.77
N PRO A 199 7.40 -1.49 -1.81
CA PRO A 199 6.49 -1.48 -0.67
C PRO A 199 6.52 -0.17 0.12
N HIS A 200 5.34 0.37 0.40
CA HIS A 200 5.12 1.64 1.09
C HIS A 200 3.80 1.61 1.86
N PHE A 201 3.56 2.68 2.62
CA PHE A 201 2.29 2.95 3.26
C PHE A 201 1.58 4.08 2.53
N ASP A 202 0.26 3.98 2.45
CA ASP A 202 -0.57 5.05 1.89
C ASP A 202 -0.86 6.16 2.89
N TYR A 203 -0.82 5.85 4.20
CA TYR A 203 -0.95 6.84 5.25
C TYR A 203 0.30 7.72 5.34
N PHE A 204 0.12 8.94 5.84
CA PHE A 204 1.21 9.86 6.14
C PHE A 204 1.84 9.49 7.49
N ALA A 205 3.15 9.27 7.52
CA ALA A 205 3.83 8.84 8.75
C ALA A 205 3.82 9.98 9.80
N PRO A 206 3.26 9.78 11.01
CA PRO A 206 3.08 10.87 11.98
C PRO A 206 4.37 11.55 12.47
N ASP A 207 5.49 10.84 12.36
CA ASP A 207 6.83 11.28 12.77
C ASP A 207 7.56 12.10 11.69
N GLN A 208 6.99 12.23 10.49
CA GLN A 208 7.59 12.97 9.38
C GLN A 208 7.05 14.40 9.32
N PRO A 209 7.92 15.44 9.31
CA PRO A 209 7.50 16.83 9.23
C PRO A 209 6.60 17.14 8.02
N GLY A 210 6.87 16.52 6.86
CA GLY A 210 6.08 16.70 5.64
C GLY A 210 4.63 16.20 5.77
N SER A 211 4.36 15.26 6.67
CA SER A 211 3.01 14.72 6.89
C SER A 211 2.03 15.76 7.40
N ALA A 212 2.48 16.77 8.15
CA ALA A 212 1.61 17.82 8.68
C ALA A 212 0.95 18.63 7.54
N VAL A 213 1.67 18.81 6.42
CA VAL A 213 1.16 19.54 5.24
C VAL A 213 0.00 18.78 4.61
N HIS A 214 0.16 17.48 4.39
CA HIS A 214 -0.89 16.66 3.77
C HIS A 214 -2.06 16.37 4.70
N THR A 215 -1.83 16.31 6.01
CA THR A 215 -2.89 16.02 6.97
C THR A 215 -3.74 17.23 7.34
N ALA A 216 -3.27 18.44 7.01
CA ALA A 216 -4.01 19.69 7.21
C ALA A 216 -5.37 19.70 6.49
N GLN A 217 -5.44 19.10 5.28
CA GLN A 217 -6.68 18.95 4.52
C GLN A 217 -7.14 17.49 4.56
N GLY A 218 -8.37 17.22 5.02
CA GLY A 218 -8.93 15.87 5.10
C GLY A 218 -8.36 14.97 6.22
N GLY A 219 -7.39 15.40 7.02
CA GLY A 219 -6.87 14.60 8.14
C GLY A 219 -5.91 13.51 7.69
N GLN A 220 -5.99 12.32 8.25
CA GLN A 220 -5.16 11.19 7.81
C GLN A 220 -5.87 10.42 6.68
N ARG A 221 -5.13 9.67 5.85
CA ARG A 221 -5.73 8.64 4.99
C ARG A 221 -6.10 7.44 5.85
N VAL A 222 -7.28 6.86 5.67
CA VAL A 222 -7.80 5.79 6.54
C VAL A 222 -7.83 4.43 5.87
N ALA A 223 -7.99 4.42 4.55
CA ALA A 223 -8.11 3.23 3.74
C ALA A 223 -7.87 3.56 2.26
N THR A 224 -7.58 2.52 1.48
CA THR A 224 -7.36 2.62 0.04
C THR A 224 -8.19 1.57 -0.68
N LEU A 225 -8.71 1.94 -1.85
CA LEU A 225 -9.28 1.01 -2.83
C LEU A 225 -8.45 1.09 -4.11
N VAL A 226 -7.82 -0.02 -4.49
CA VAL A 226 -7.13 -0.19 -5.77
C VAL A 226 -8.01 -1.05 -6.67
N ILE A 227 -8.47 -0.48 -7.78
CA ILE A 227 -9.30 -1.16 -8.78
C ILE A 227 -8.42 -1.49 -9.99
N TYR A 228 -8.47 -2.71 -10.47
CA TYR A 228 -7.73 -3.15 -11.66
C TYR A 228 -8.57 -2.86 -12.91
N LEU A 229 -8.00 -2.16 -13.87
CA LEU A 229 -8.69 -1.79 -15.10
C LEU A 229 -8.45 -2.79 -16.24
N ASN A 230 -7.45 -3.66 -16.12
CA ASN A 230 -7.22 -4.74 -17.06
C ASN A 230 -6.75 -6.01 -16.35
N ASP A 231 -6.84 -7.13 -17.07
CA ASP A 231 -6.16 -8.37 -16.70
C ASP A 231 -4.68 -8.24 -17.03
N VAL A 232 -3.81 -8.57 -16.06
CA VAL A 232 -2.36 -8.62 -16.27
C VAL A 232 -1.96 -10.05 -16.61
N ALA A 233 -1.24 -10.24 -17.71
CA ALA A 233 -0.91 -11.57 -18.21
C ALA A 233 0.03 -12.34 -17.25
N ASP A 234 1.05 -11.67 -16.70
CA ASP A 234 1.91 -12.23 -15.65
C ASP A 234 2.57 -11.13 -14.79
N GLY A 235 2.78 -11.42 -13.51
CA GLY A 235 3.28 -10.46 -12.52
C GLY A 235 2.23 -9.40 -12.12
N GLY A 236 2.69 -8.20 -11.75
CA GLY A 236 1.81 -7.04 -11.52
C GLY A 236 0.89 -7.11 -10.29
N ALA A 237 1.01 -8.13 -9.44
CA ALA A 237 0.16 -8.26 -8.25
C ALA A 237 0.30 -7.07 -7.27
N THR A 238 -0.75 -6.77 -6.53
CA THR A 238 -0.65 -5.92 -5.34
C THR A 238 -0.22 -6.80 -4.17
N ILE A 239 0.98 -6.58 -3.64
CA ILE A 239 1.60 -7.42 -2.61
C ILE A 239 1.49 -6.76 -1.24
N PHE A 240 1.32 -7.57 -0.20
CA PHE A 240 1.34 -7.16 1.21
C PHE A 240 2.38 -8.01 1.95
N PRO A 241 3.68 -7.67 1.85
CA PRO A 241 4.76 -8.54 2.32
C PRO A 241 4.69 -8.86 3.82
N ALA A 242 4.30 -7.91 4.66
CA ALA A 242 4.18 -8.13 6.11
C ALA A 242 3.12 -9.19 6.45
N ALA A 243 2.01 -9.18 5.68
CA ALA A 243 0.90 -10.12 5.80
C ALA A 243 1.09 -11.42 5.00
N GLY A 244 2.08 -11.48 4.11
CA GLY A 244 2.29 -12.63 3.22
C GLY A 244 1.17 -12.81 2.20
N LEU A 245 0.51 -11.72 1.78
CA LEU A 245 -0.61 -11.75 0.82
C LEU A 245 -0.21 -11.17 -0.53
N SER A 246 -0.87 -11.61 -1.58
CA SER A 246 -0.76 -11.06 -2.93
C SER A 246 -2.12 -11.12 -3.61
N VAL A 247 -2.53 -10.02 -4.24
CA VAL A 247 -3.78 -9.92 -4.99
C VAL A 247 -3.46 -9.75 -6.47
N VAL A 248 -3.88 -10.72 -7.27
CA VAL A 248 -3.69 -10.70 -8.73
C VAL A 248 -4.63 -9.68 -9.37
N ALA A 249 -4.14 -8.96 -10.36
CA ALA A 249 -4.90 -7.98 -11.10
C ALA A 249 -5.89 -8.66 -12.06
N ARG A 250 -7.18 -8.41 -11.84
CA ARG A 250 -8.28 -8.87 -12.69
C ARG A 250 -9.22 -7.70 -13.00
N ALA A 251 -9.48 -7.44 -14.27
CA ALA A 251 -10.25 -6.31 -14.75
C ALA A 251 -11.60 -6.19 -14.01
N GLY A 252 -11.94 -4.97 -13.58
CA GLY A 252 -13.15 -4.68 -12.81
C GLY A 252 -13.11 -5.15 -11.35
N GLY A 253 -12.13 -5.98 -10.96
CA GLY A 253 -11.87 -6.37 -9.59
C GLY A 253 -11.12 -5.30 -8.80
N ALA A 254 -11.13 -5.43 -7.48
CA ALA A 254 -10.46 -4.46 -6.61
C ALA A 254 -9.93 -5.08 -5.32
N VAL A 255 -8.94 -4.43 -4.72
CA VAL A 255 -8.52 -4.67 -3.33
C VAL A 255 -8.76 -3.42 -2.50
N TYR A 256 -9.52 -3.58 -1.42
CA TYR A 256 -9.68 -2.59 -0.36
C TYR A 256 -8.83 -3.01 0.84
N PHE A 257 -8.15 -2.05 1.47
CA PHE A 257 -7.47 -2.29 2.73
C PHE A 257 -7.55 -1.05 3.62
N ARG A 258 -7.82 -1.29 4.91
CA ARG A 258 -7.97 -0.24 5.92
C ARG A 258 -6.80 -0.28 6.88
N TYR A 259 -6.27 0.89 7.19
CA TYR A 259 -5.06 1.03 8.00
C TYR A 259 -5.20 1.99 9.16
N MET A 260 -6.26 2.78 9.27
CA MET A 260 -6.49 3.61 10.46
C MET A 260 -7.72 3.14 11.22
N ASN A 261 -7.57 2.83 12.51
CA ASN A 261 -8.69 2.47 13.37
C ASN A 261 -9.34 3.71 14.03
N GLY A 262 -10.46 3.52 14.72
CA GLY A 262 -11.15 4.57 15.48
C GLY A 262 -10.37 5.12 16.68
N ARG A 263 -9.18 4.57 16.97
CA ARG A 263 -8.23 5.08 17.98
C ARG A 263 -7.06 5.83 17.35
N GLN A 264 -7.14 6.12 16.06
CA GLN A 264 -6.08 6.78 15.28
C GLN A 264 -4.75 6.01 15.24
N GLN A 265 -4.75 4.71 15.53
CA GLN A 265 -3.59 3.85 15.32
C GLN A 265 -3.50 3.48 13.84
N LEU A 266 -2.28 3.23 13.36
CA LEU A 266 -1.97 2.85 11.98
C LEU A 266 -1.54 1.38 11.91
N ASP A 267 -2.06 0.62 10.95
CA ASP A 267 -1.78 -0.83 10.83
C ASP A 267 -0.48 -1.07 10.05
N PRO A 268 0.61 -1.55 10.68
CA PRO A 268 1.85 -1.86 9.97
C PRO A 268 1.70 -3.04 9.00
N MET A 269 0.65 -3.86 9.12
CA MET A 269 0.41 -5.02 8.27
C MET A 269 -0.10 -4.65 6.87
N THR A 270 -0.45 -3.39 6.64
CA THR A 270 -0.88 -2.88 5.32
C THR A 270 0.27 -2.30 4.48
N LEU A 271 1.53 -2.54 4.88
CA LEU A 271 2.67 -2.29 4.01
C LEU A 271 2.43 -3.04 2.70
N HIS A 272 2.40 -2.31 1.59
CA HIS A 272 2.00 -2.88 0.31
C HIS A 272 2.77 -2.26 -0.86
N GLY A 273 2.83 -2.98 -1.98
CA GLY A 273 3.50 -2.53 -3.20
C GLY A 273 2.91 -3.16 -4.45
N GLY A 274 3.41 -2.74 -5.60
CA GLY A 274 3.11 -3.35 -6.89
C GLY A 274 4.28 -4.23 -7.33
N ALA A 275 4.07 -5.55 -7.43
CA ALA A 275 5.06 -6.45 -7.99
C ALA A 275 5.35 -6.10 -9.47
N PRO A 276 6.56 -6.39 -9.98
CA PRO A 276 6.90 -6.15 -11.38
C PRO A 276 5.92 -6.80 -12.34
N VAL A 277 5.53 -6.09 -13.40
CA VAL A 277 4.80 -6.68 -14.52
C VAL A 277 5.77 -7.52 -15.35
N LEU A 278 5.52 -8.83 -15.44
CA LEU A 278 6.39 -9.76 -16.17
C LEU A 278 5.95 -9.93 -17.63
N ALA A 279 4.64 -9.91 -17.88
CA ALA A 279 4.06 -9.94 -19.22
C ALA A 279 2.79 -9.06 -19.30
N GLY A 280 2.61 -8.40 -20.46
CA GLY A 280 1.54 -7.43 -20.69
C GLY A 280 1.83 -6.07 -20.08
N ASP A 281 0.78 -5.38 -19.65
CA ASP A 281 0.83 -4.12 -18.91
C ASP A 281 -0.24 -4.11 -17.81
N LYS A 282 -0.13 -3.18 -16.86
CA LYS A 282 -1.06 -3.04 -15.74
C LYS A 282 -1.65 -1.64 -15.69
N TRP A 283 -2.96 -1.57 -15.65
CA TRP A 283 -3.74 -0.36 -15.40
C TRP A 283 -4.50 -0.48 -14.08
N ILE A 284 -4.37 0.53 -13.23
CA ILE A 284 -5.13 0.60 -11.97
C ILE A 284 -5.74 1.98 -11.78
N MET A 285 -6.84 2.02 -11.04
CA MET A 285 -7.41 3.25 -10.49
C MET A 285 -7.36 3.16 -8.97
N THR A 286 -6.81 4.18 -8.33
CA THR A 286 -6.65 4.26 -6.88
C THR A 286 -7.56 5.34 -6.32
N LYS A 287 -8.25 5.01 -5.23
CA LYS A 287 -9.02 5.95 -4.41
C LYS A 287 -8.50 5.89 -2.98
N TRP A 288 -7.97 7.01 -2.49
CA TRP A 288 -7.64 7.19 -1.09
C TRP A 288 -8.81 7.82 -0.34
N LEU A 289 -9.11 7.26 0.84
CA LEU A 289 -10.15 7.74 1.74
C LEU A 289 -9.52 8.49 2.90
N ARG A 290 -10.10 9.64 3.27
CA ARG A 290 -9.61 10.58 4.27
C ARG A 290 -10.50 10.57 5.51
N GLU A 291 -9.91 10.86 6.67
CA GLU A 291 -10.62 10.94 7.95
C GLU A 291 -11.74 11.99 7.93
N ARG A 292 -11.49 13.13 7.27
CA ARG A 292 -12.42 14.26 7.12
C ARG A 292 -12.64 14.60 5.64
N ALA A 293 -13.59 15.48 5.38
CA ALA A 293 -13.82 16.02 4.04
C ALA A 293 -12.51 16.61 3.45
N TYR A 294 -12.27 16.33 2.17
CA TYR A 294 -11.04 16.66 1.46
C TYR A 294 -11.34 17.49 0.20
N GLY A 295 -10.55 18.55 -0.02
CA GLY A 295 -10.74 19.52 -1.10
C GLY A 295 -11.41 20.80 -0.65
#